data_AF-A0A246G881-F1
#
_entry.id   AF-A0A246G881-F1
#
_cell.length_a   1.000
_cell.length_b   1.000
_cell.length_c   1.000
_cell.angle_alpha   90.00
_cell.angle_beta   90.00
_cell.angle_gamma   90.00
#
_symmetry.space_group_name_H-M   'P 1'
#
loop_
_entity.id
_entity.type
_entity.pdbx_description
1 polymer ?
#
loop_
_entity_poly.entity_id
_entity_poly.type
_entity_poly.pdbx_seq_one_letter_code
_entity_poly.pdbx_strand_id
1 'polypeptide(L)'
;MYTIEKLTQVSDCDAILAWVKNEKENLELKKLNEVKLTKNYLSTSLSIDTELQSVNSQIATLNALIPTLPIGSIKEENLKKLKKLEYKKFLLEDRKINYGAVALLQKELDVERLTKELEEINAFILLVTQKRTSLSQ
;
A
#
# COMPACT_ATOMS: atom_id res chain seq x y z
N MET A 1 16.17 -6.27 24.35
CA MET A 1 16.89 -5.76 25.54
C MET A 1 18.31 -5.40 25.10
N TYR A 2 18.72 -4.15 25.29
CA TYR A 2 20.01 -3.63 24.82
C TYR A 2 21.03 -3.58 25.96
N THR A 3 22.32 -3.76 25.67
CA THR A 3 23.40 -3.68 26.67
C THR A 3 23.77 -2.22 26.95
N ILE A 4 22.79 -1.40 27.36
CA ILE A 4 22.92 0.05 27.58
C ILE A 4 23.93 0.40 28.67
N GLU A 5 24.22 -0.54 29.57
CA GLU A 5 25.23 -0.38 30.62
C GLU A 5 26.66 -0.19 30.09
N LYS A 6 26.89 -0.47 28.80
CA LYS A 6 28.17 -0.19 28.14
C LYS A 6 28.36 1.29 27.79
N LEU A 7 27.31 2.11 27.80
CA LEU A 7 27.42 3.56 27.71
C LEU A 7 27.84 4.09 29.08
N THR A 8 29.10 4.46 29.22
CA THR A 8 29.70 4.85 30.51
C THR A 8 29.88 6.35 30.63
N GLN A 9 29.85 7.07 29.51
CA GLN A 9 29.98 8.51 29.45
C GLN A 9 28.75 9.16 28.81
N VAL A 10 28.47 10.41 29.21
CA VAL A 10 27.40 11.22 28.60
C VAL A 10 27.63 11.38 27.08
N SER A 11 28.88 11.52 26.66
CA SER A 11 29.27 11.59 25.25
C SER A 11 28.92 10.33 24.45
N ASP A 12 28.98 9.13 25.06
CA ASP A 12 28.57 7.88 24.40
C ASP A 12 27.07 7.91 24.10
N CYS A 13 26.28 8.38 25.07
CA CYS A 13 24.83 8.53 24.93
C CYS A 13 24.49 9.59 23.89
N ASP A 14 25.18 10.73 23.89
CA ASP A 14 24.96 11.81 22.93
C ASP A 14 25.28 11.37 21.48
N ALA A 15 26.36 10.61 21.30
CA ALA A 15 26.73 10.07 19.99
C ALA A 15 25.66 9.12 19.43
N ILE A 16 25.21 8.14 20.22
CA ILE A 16 24.19 7.19 19.74
C ILE A 16 22.81 7.85 19.59
N LEU A 17 22.46 8.83 20.43
CA LEU A 17 21.23 9.62 20.28
C LEU A 17 21.24 10.46 19.01
N ALA A 18 22.37 11.06 18.65
CA ALA A 18 22.50 11.80 17.40
C ALA A 18 22.33 10.88 16.19
N TRP A 19 22.97 9.70 16.22
CA TRP A 19 22.81 8.70 15.16
C TRP A 19 21.36 8.22 15.01
N VAL A 20 20.72 7.82 16.12
CA VAL A 20 19.34 7.32 16.09
C VAL A 20 18.33 8.40 15.69
N LYS A 21 18.55 9.69 16.06
CA LYS A 21 17.69 10.77 15.60
C LYS A 21 17.71 10.92 14.07
N ASN A 22 18.89 10.82 13.46
CA ASN A 22 19.01 10.83 12.00
C ASN A 22 18.28 9.61 11.38
N GLU A 23 18.48 8.42 11.94
CA GLU A 23 17.79 7.22 11.47
C GLU A 23 16.26 7.36 11.56
N LYS A 24 15.77 7.92 12.66
CA LYS A 24 14.34 8.25 12.84
C LYS A 24 13.84 9.18 11.74
N GLU A 25 14.54 10.28 11.47
CA GLU A 25 14.15 11.25 10.44
C GLU A 25 14.07 10.58 9.05
N ASN A 26 15.07 9.76 8.69
CA ASN A 26 15.05 9.01 7.43
C ASN A 26 13.87 8.05 7.35
N LEU A 27 13.55 7.36 8.46
CA LEU A 27 12.47 6.41 8.52
C LEU A 27 11.09 7.08 8.48
N GLU A 28 10.94 8.25 9.11
CA GLU A 28 9.75 9.09 9.02
C GLU A 28 9.49 9.56 7.58
N LEU A 29 10.54 10.00 6.87
CA LEU A 29 10.45 10.36 5.45
C LEU A 29 10.05 9.16 4.58
N LYS A 30 10.64 7.99 4.83
CA LYS A 30 10.28 6.75 4.13
C LYS A 30 8.81 6.38 4.37
N LYS A 31 8.35 6.42 5.63
CA LYS A 31 6.94 6.17 5.99
C LYS A 31 6.00 7.16 5.30
N LEU A 32 6.34 8.45 5.27
CA LEU A 32 5.54 9.45 4.60
C LEU A 32 5.34 9.13 3.10
N ASN A 33 6.41 8.71 2.43
CA ASN A 33 6.36 8.33 1.02
C ASN A 33 5.51 7.08 0.79
N GLU A 34 5.67 6.04 1.61
CA GLU A 34 4.85 4.82 1.52
C GLU A 34 3.36 5.09 1.82
N VAL A 35 3.05 5.96 2.78
CA VAL A 35 1.66 6.38 3.05
C VAL A 35 1.05 7.08 1.84
N LYS A 36 1.81 7.96 1.17
CA LYS A 36 1.34 8.61 -0.07
C LYS A 36 1.10 7.59 -1.18
N LEU A 37 2.02 6.64 -1.34
CA LEU A 37 1.87 5.57 -2.33
C LEU A 37 0.64 4.70 -2.04
N THR A 38 0.44 4.30 -0.78
CA THR A 38 -0.70 3.48 -0.34
C THR A 38 -2.03 4.16 -0.66
N LYS A 39 -2.14 5.49 -0.46
CA LYS A 39 -3.36 6.24 -0.85
C LYS A 39 -3.66 6.17 -2.34
N ASN A 40 -2.63 6.21 -3.19
CA ASN A 40 -2.81 6.06 -4.63
C ASN A 40 -3.28 4.65 -5.00
N TYR A 41 -2.75 3.63 -4.34
CA TYR A 41 -3.17 2.24 -4.52
C TYR A 41 -4.62 2.04 -4.07
N LEU A 42 -5.05 2.65 -2.96
CA LEU A 42 -6.43 2.59 -2.49
C LEU A 42 -7.40 3.15 -3.54
N SER A 43 -7.13 4.37 -4.02
CA SER A 43 -7.94 5.01 -5.06
C SER A 43 -7.99 4.17 -6.34
N THR A 44 -6.84 3.64 -6.77
CA THR A 44 -6.73 2.83 -7.99
C THR A 44 -7.46 1.50 -7.86
N SER A 45 -7.32 0.80 -6.73
CA SER A 45 -8.01 -0.47 -6.47
C SER A 45 -9.53 -0.29 -6.53
N LEU A 46 -10.05 0.75 -5.87
CA LEU A 46 -11.48 1.07 -5.89
C LEU A 46 -11.98 1.39 -7.31
N SER A 47 -11.20 2.14 -8.08
CA SER A 47 -11.53 2.46 -9.48
C SER A 47 -11.57 1.20 -10.34
N ILE A 48 -10.60 0.29 -10.20
CA ILE A 48 -10.55 -0.98 -10.94
C ILE A 48 -11.76 -1.86 -10.59
N ASP A 49 -12.08 -2.00 -9.30
CA ASP A 49 -13.21 -2.84 -8.86
C ASP A 49 -14.56 -2.29 -9.35
N THR A 50 -14.74 -0.96 -9.29
CA THR A 50 -15.95 -0.30 -9.81
C THR A 50 -16.08 -0.50 -11.32
N GLU A 51 -14.98 -0.35 -12.06
CA GLU A 51 -14.97 -0.53 -13.51
C GLU A 51 -15.23 -1.98 -13.91
N LEU A 52 -14.64 -2.95 -13.19
CA LEU A 52 -14.92 -4.38 -13.38
C LEU A 52 -16.38 -4.71 -13.10
N GLN A 53 -16.98 -4.16 -12.04
CA GLN A 53 -18.40 -4.37 -11.74
C GLN A 53 -19.30 -3.85 -12.88
N SER A 54 -19.00 -2.66 -13.39
CA SER A 54 -19.73 -2.08 -14.52
C SER A 54 -19.58 -2.92 -15.80
N VAL A 55 -18.35 -3.32 -16.14
CA VAL A 55 -18.08 -4.15 -17.33
C VAL A 55 -18.77 -5.50 -17.22
N ASN A 56 -18.68 -6.19 -16.07
CA ASN A 56 -19.36 -7.45 -15.85
C ASN A 56 -20.89 -7.32 -15.97
N SER A 57 -21.48 -6.23 -15.48
CA SER A 57 -22.93 -5.99 -15.59
C SER A 57 -23.36 -5.77 -17.05
N GLN A 58 -22.55 -5.06 -17.84
CA GLN A 58 -22.80 -4.87 -19.26
C GLN A 58 -22.65 -6.18 -20.04
N ILE A 59 -21.63 -6.99 -19.73
CA ILE A 59 -21.45 -8.32 -20.32
C ILE A 59 -22.67 -9.21 -20.01
N ALA A 60 -23.12 -9.24 -18.75
CA ALA A 60 -24.30 -10.02 -18.35
C ALA A 60 -25.55 -9.59 -19.12
N THR A 61 -25.77 -8.28 -19.28
CA THR A 61 -26.87 -7.74 -20.07
C THR A 61 -26.81 -8.18 -21.53
N LEU A 62 -25.63 -8.09 -22.16
CA LEU A 62 -25.46 -8.50 -23.56
C LEU A 62 -25.62 -10.01 -23.74
N ASN A 63 -25.12 -10.81 -22.80
CA ASN A 63 -25.29 -12.26 -22.82
C ASN A 63 -26.76 -12.68 -22.69
N ALA A 64 -27.58 -11.92 -21.96
CA ALA A 64 -29.01 -12.14 -21.89
C ALA A 64 -29.76 -11.66 -23.16
N LEU A 65 -29.31 -10.56 -23.78
CA LEU A 65 -29.95 -9.95 -24.94
C LEU A 65 -29.63 -10.66 -26.26
N ILE A 66 -28.35 -10.96 -26.54
CA ILE A 66 -27.90 -11.49 -27.85
C ILE A 66 -28.67 -12.75 -28.29
N PRO A 67 -29.00 -13.71 -27.42
CA PRO A 67 -29.79 -14.88 -27.80
C PRO A 67 -31.19 -14.54 -28.31
N THR A 68 -31.80 -13.44 -27.82
CA THR A 68 -33.18 -13.04 -28.19
C THR A 68 -33.23 -12.24 -29.50
N LEU A 69 -32.09 -11.74 -29.98
CA LEU A 69 -32.01 -10.97 -31.20
C LEU A 69 -32.10 -11.87 -32.46
N PRO A 70 -32.87 -11.46 -33.48
CA PRO A 70 -32.88 -12.12 -34.78
C PRO A 70 -31.51 -12.00 -35.45
N ILE A 71 -31.22 -12.91 -36.39
CA ILE A 71 -29.99 -12.85 -37.18
C ILE A 71 -30.01 -11.57 -38.03
N GLY A 72 -28.93 -10.80 -37.99
CA GLY A 72 -28.80 -9.55 -38.72
C GLY A 72 -27.80 -8.60 -38.07
N SER A 73 -27.68 -7.39 -38.63
CA SER A 73 -26.71 -6.37 -38.23
C SER A 73 -26.74 -6.05 -36.73
N ILE A 74 -27.93 -5.94 -36.13
CA ILE A 74 -28.10 -5.62 -34.71
C ILE A 74 -27.46 -6.71 -33.82
N LYS A 75 -27.65 -7.98 -34.16
CA LYS A 75 -27.03 -9.10 -33.41
C LYS A 75 -25.52 -9.09 -33.56
N GLU A 76 -25.01 -8.84 -34.77
CA GLU A 76 -23.58 -8.73 -35.03
C GLU A 76 -22.92 -7.55 -34.29
N GLU A 77 -23.58 -6.40 -34.23
CA GLU A 77 -23.12 -5.24 -33.47
C GLU A 77 -23.02 -5.53 -31.98
N ASN A 78 -24.03 -6.19 -31.40
CA ASN A 78 -24.01 -6.59 -30.00
C ASN A 78 -22.92 -7.64 -29.71
N LEU A 79 -22.68 -8.59 -30.64
CA LEU A 79 -21.55 -9.53 -30.53
C LEU A 79 -20.20 -8.82 -30.57
N LYS A 80 -20.03 -7.81 -31.43
CA LYS A 80 -18.80 -6.98 -31.46
C LYS A 80 -18.63 -6.20 -30.16
N LYS A 81 -19.72 -5.64 -29.60
CA LYS A 81 -19.70 -4.93 -28.32
C LYS A 81 -19.33 -5.86 -27.16
N LEU A 82 -19.87 -7.09 -27.14
CA LEU A 82 -19.54 -8.11 -26.17
C LEU A 82 -18.04 -8.41 -26.18
N LYS A 83 -17.46 -8.70 -27.36
CA LYS A 83 -16.01 -8.96 -27.50
C LYS A 83 -15.14 -7.80 -27.00
N LYS A 84 -15.54 -6.55 -27.26
CA LYS A 84 -14.82 -5.36 -26.75
C LYS A 84 -14.86 -5.29 -25.22
N LEU A 85 -16.00 -5.62 -24.61
CA LEU A 85 -16.15 -5.63 -23.16
C LEU A 85 -15.38 -6.78 -22.51
N GLU A 86 -15.34 -7.96 -23.12
CA GLU A 86 -14.54 -9.10 -22.66
C GLU A 86 -13.04 -8.77 -22.69
N TYR A 87 -12.57 -8.13 -23.76
CA TYR A 87 -11.18 -7.65 -23.83
C TYR A 87 -10.88 -6.59 -22.76
N LYS A 88 -11.82 -5.65 -22.55
CA LYS A 88 -11.68 -4.65 -21.48
C LYS A 88 -11.63 -5.30 -20.09
N LYS A 89 -12.47 -6.30 -19.84
CA LYS A 89 -12.46 -7.08 -18.60
C LYS A 89 -11.10 -7.72 -18.37
N PHE A 90 -10.56 -8.39 -19.39
CA PHE A 90 -9.23 -9.01 -19.32
C PHE A 90 -8.14 -8.01 -18.91
N LEU A 91 -8.10 -6.83 -19.53
CA LEU A 91 -7.13 -5.79 -19.18
C LEU A 91 -7.30 -5.26 -17.74
N LEU A 92 -8.53 -5.17 -17.25
CA LEU A 92 -8.81 -4.74 -15.88
C LEU A 92 -8.44 -5.81 -14.85
N GLU A 93 -8.68 -7.09 -15.16
CA GLU A 93 -8.25 -8.21 -14.33
C GLU A 93 -6.73 -8.29 -14.24
N ASP A 94 -6.02 -8.06 -15.35
CA ASP A 94 -4.55 -7.96 -15.36
C ASP A 94 -4.05 -6.77 -14.51
N ARG A 95 -4.64 -5.58 -14.67
CA ARG A 95 -4.32 -4.42 -13.81
C ARG A 95 -4.59 -4.69 -12.33
N LYS A 96 -5.66 -5.43 -12.01
CA LYS A 96 -6.03 -5.79 -10.63
C LYS A 96 -4.95 -6.61 -9.93
N ILE A 97 -4.13 -7.38 -10.66
CA ILE A 97 -2.99 -8.10 -10.07
C ILE A 97 -2.00 -7.12 -9.43
N ASN A 98 -1.74 -5.99 -10.11
CA ASN A 98 -0.71 -5.04 -9.71
C ASN A 98 -1.22 -3.88 -8.83
N TYR A 99 -2.52 -3.57 -8.91
CA TYR A 99 -3.11 -2.39 -8.24
C TYR A 99 -4.40 -2.69 -7.48
N GLY A 100 -4.83 -3.95 -7.45
CA GLY A 100 -6.03 -4.36 -6.71
C GLY A 100 -5.77 -4.52 -5.21
N ALA A 101 -6.78 -5.08 -4.52
CA ALA A 101 -6.78 -5.22 -3.07
C ALA A 101 -5.54 -5.92 -2.50
N VAL A 102 -4.97 -6.91 -3.20
CA VAL A 102 -3.76 -7.61 -2.74
C VAL A 102 -2.55 -6.66 -2.74
N ALA A 103 -2.36 -5.90 -3.81
CA ALA A 103 -1.26 -4.95 -3.91
C ALA A 103 -1.43 -3.79 -2.92
N LEU A 104 -2.67 -3.34 -2.67
CA LEU A 104 -2.97 -2.38 -1.61
C LEU A 104 -2.56 -2.93 -0.23
N LEU A 105 -2.99 -4.15 0.13
CA LEU A 105 -2.66 -4.76 1.42
C LEU A 105 -1.15 -4.91 1.63
N GLN A 106 -0.40 -5.20 0.57
CA GLN A 106 1.06 -5.23 0.63
C GLN A 106 1.64 -3.85 1.01
N LYS A 107 1.11 -2.76 0.45
CA LYS A 107 1.53 -1.40 0.80
C LYS A 107 1.13 -0.98 2.20
N GLU A 108 -0.05 -1.37 2.65
CA GLU A 108 -0.47 -1.17 4.04
C GLU A 108 0.45 -1.92 5.02
N LEU A 109 0.85 -3.15 4.69
CA LEU A 109 1.81 -3.90 5.48
C LEU A 109 3.19 -3.22 5.54
N ASP A 110 3.66 -2.65 4.44
CA ASP A 110 4.92 -1.89 4.41
C ASP A 110 4.86 -0.65 5.34
N VAL A 111 3.74 0.09 5.33
CA VAL A 111 3.52 1.22 6.24
C VAL A 111 3.49 0.78 7.70
N GLU A 112 2.85 -0.36 7.99
CA GLU A 112 2.75 -0.91 9.34
C GLU A 112 4.12 -1.35 9.88
N ARG A 113 4.95 -1.97 9.03
CA ARG A 113 6.33 -2.32 9.39
C ARG A 113 7.15 -1.10 9.76
N LEU A 114 7.09 -0.03 8.94
CA LEU A 114 7.79 1.23 9.22
C LEU A 114 7.27 1.89 10.51
N THR A 115 5.98 1.74 10.81
CA THR A 115 5.38 2.25 12.05
C THR A 115 5.97 1.54 13.27
N LYS A 116 6.04 0.21 13.24
CA LYS A 116 6.63 -0.58 14.33
C LYS A 116 8.12 -0.31 14.51
N GLU A 117 8.84 -0.13 13.41
CA GLU A 117 10.26 0.20 13.45
C GLU A 117 10.49 1.60 14.08
N LEU A 118 9.64 2.58 13.78
CA LEU A 118 9.65 3.88 14.45
C LEU A 118 9.32 3.79 15.95
N GLU A 119 8.37 2.94 16.34
CA GLU A 119 8.04 2.70 17.75
C GLU A 119 9.24 2.14 18.52
N GLU A 120 9.94 1.16 17.94
CA GLU A 120 11.16 0.59 18.53
C GLU A 120 12.27 1.64 18.63
N ILE A 121 12.49 2.44 17.59
CA ILE A 121 13.45 3.55 17.62
C ILE A 121 13.10 4.54 18.75
N ASN A 122 11.84 4.91 18.92
CA ASN A 122 11.42 5.80 20.00
C ASN A 122 11.65 5.18 21.38
N ALA A 123 11.38 3.89 21.55
CA ALA A 123 11.68 3.16 22.78
C ALA A 123 13.19 3.15 23.07
N PHE A 124 14.02 2.93 22.06
CA PHE A 124 15.48 3.00 22.18
C PHE A 124 15.98 4.40 22.56
N ILE A 125 15.46 5.47 21.93
CA ILE A 125 15.78 6.86 22.31
C ILE A 125 15.49 7.11 23.78
N LEU A 126 14.32 6.66 24.26
CA LEU A 126 13.90 6.84 25.64
C LEU A 126 14.84 6.12 26.61
N LEU A 127 15.20 4.88 26.31
CA LEU A 127 16.14 4.08 27.09
C LEU A 127 17.54 4.75 27.19
N VAL A 128 18.10 5.21 26.07
CA VAL A 128 19.41 5.89 26.09
C VAL A 128 19.32 7.24 26.80
N THR A 129 18.23 7.98 26.63
CA THR A 129 18.02 9.26 27.33
C THR A 129 17.99 9.06 28.85
N GLN A 130 17.33 8.00 29.34
CA GLN A 130 17.33 7.65 30.76
C GLN A 130 18.75 7.31 31.26
N LYS A 131 19.51 6.50 30.50
CA LYS A 131 20.90 6.19 30.84
C LYS A 131 21.76 7.45 30.91
N ARG A 132 21.64 8.34 29.92
CA ARG A 132 22.34 9.64 29.88
C ARG A 132 22.10 10.45 31.14
N THR A 133 20.83 10.58 31.56
CA THR A 133 20.47 11.31 32.77
C THR A 133 21.08 10.69 34.02
N SER A 134 21.11 9.36 34.14
CA SER A 134 21.74 8.67 35.28
C SER A 134 23.25 8.87 35.40
N LEU A 135 23.94 9.19 34.28
CA LEU A 135 25.38 9.48 34.26
C LEU A 135 25.70 10.96 34.55
N SER A 136 24.68 11.82 34.55
CA SER A 136 24.81 13.27 34.76
C SER A 136 24.41 13.71 36.18
N GLN A 137 24.10 12.75 37.05
CA GLN A 137 23.80 12.92 38.48
C GLN A 137 25.06 12.61 39.30
#